data_AF-A0A9D1WKJ7-F1
#
_entry.id   AF-A0A9D1WKJ7-F1
#
_cell.length_a   1.000
_cell.length_b   1.000
_cell.length_c   1.000
_cell.angle_alpha   90.00
_cell.angle_beta   90.00
_cell.angle_gamma   90.00
#
_symmetry.space_group_name_H-M   'P 1'
#
loop_
_entity.id
_entity.type
_entity.pdbx_description
1 polymer ?
#
loop_
_entity_poly.entity_id
_entity_poly.type
_entity_poly.pdbx_seq_one_letter_code
_entity_poly.pdbx_strand_id
1 'polypeptide(L)'
;MKIYNKSNFFLGLFLSVLGLALFFVSICKGFDLKGSVLMVLCLFFGIGVMIRSFSAEMSREDKISERDERNILIQMKSRGMALRLSEGVCFVCLIVCMLGHSVIGEVLAVPMTLAFGIMLVVMMLLELILAIYYDRKI
;
A
#
# COMPACT_ATOMS: atom_id res chain seq x y z
N MET A 1 24.13 15.57 5.23
CA MET A 1 23.76 14.15 5.10
C MET A 1 23.33 13.90 3.66
N LYS A 2 23.94 12.96 2.92
CA LYS A 2 23.59 12.69 1.51
C LYS A 2 22.41 11.72 1.46
N ILE A 3 21.41 12.01 0.64
CA ILE A 3 20.25 11.15 0.40
C ILE A 3 20.58 10.27 -0.81
N TYR A 4 20.67 8.95 -0.60
CA TYR A 4 21.09 8.02 -1.66
C TYR A 4 19.90 7.42 -2.42
N ASN A 5 18.77 7.22 -1.74
CA ASN A 5 17.52 6.76 -2.35
C ASN A 5 16.38 7.78 -2.14
N LYS A 6 16.09 8.56 -3.18
CA LYS A 6 15.10 9.65 -3.13
C LYS A 6 13.67 9.16 -2.99
N SER A 7 13.36 7.95 -3.49
CA SER A 7 12.02 7.35 -3.45
C SER A 7 11.65 6.88 -2.05
N ASN A 8 12.51 6.09 -1.41
CA ASN A 8 12.28 5.61 -0.04
C ASN A 8 12.26 6.78 0.97
N PHE A 9 13.06 7.82 0.74
CA PHE A 9 13.04 9.01 1.58
C PHE A 9 11.67 9.72 1.52
N PHE A 10 11.10 9.85 0.32
CA PHE A 10 9.79 10.48 0.15
C PHE A 10 8.66 9.65 0.75
N LEU A 11 8.73 8.32 0.64
CA LEU A 11 7.78 7.40 1.28
C LEU A 11 7.85 7.49 2.80
N GLY A 12 9.06 7.50 3.38
CA GLY A 12 9.28 7.67 4.82
C GLY A 12 8.80 9.04 5.32
N LEU A 13 9.03 10.11 4.55
CA LEU A 13 8.50 11.44 4.85
C LEU A 13 6.97 11.45 4.85
N PHE A 14 6.35 10.88 3.82
CA PHE A 14 4.90 10.82 3.70
C PHE A 14 4.27 10.06 4.87
N LEU A 15 4.80 8.89 5.23
CA LEU A 15 4.31 8.12 6.38
C LEU A 15 4.47 8.89 7.70
N SER A 16 5.58 9.61 7.87
CA SER A 16 5.84 10.39 9.07
C SER A 16 4.87 11.57 9.19
N VAL A 17 4.61 12.27 8.09
CA VAL A 17 3.61 13.35 8.01
C VAL A 17 2.20 12.81 8.30
N LEU A 18 1.86 11.63 7.78
CA LEU A 18 0.58 10.98 8.06
C LEU A 18 0.44 10.60 9.55
N GLY A 19 1.50 10.07 10.17
CA GLY A 19 1.55 9.79 11.61
C GLY A 19 1.37 11.05 12.47
N LEU A 20 1.99 12.17 12.07
CA LEU A 20 1.83 13.48 12.70
C LEU A 20 0.41 14.05 12.53
N ALA A 21 -0.20 13.90 11.35
CA ALA A 21 -1.58 14.30 11.12
C ALA A 21 -2.55 13.49 12.00
N LEU A 22 -2.34 12.18 12.13
CA LEU A 22 -3.10 11.32 13.04
C LEU A 22 -2.93 11.76 14.49
N PHE A 23 -1.72 12.12 14.91
CA PHE A 23 -1.45 12.66 16.25
C PHE A 23 -2.23 13.95 16.53
N PHE A 24 -2.25 14.88 15.56
CA PHE A 24 -3.00 16.13 15.69
C PHE A 24 -4.52 15.89 15.80
N VAL A 25 -5.05 14.97 14.99
CA VAL A 25 -6.46 14.57 15.07
C VAL A 25 -6.81 13.94 16.41
N SER A 26 -5.92 13.10 16.98
CA SER A 26 -6.11 12.52 18.31
C SER A 26 -6.15 13.56 19.42
N ILE A 27 -5.39 14.65 19.31
CA ILE A 27 -5.45 15.77 20.27
C ILE A 27 -6.81 16.48 20.19
N CYS A 28 -7.33 16.71 18.98
CA CYS A 28 -8.58 17.44 18.79
C CYS A 28 -9.85 16.64 19.14
N LYS A 29 -9.89 15.33 18.86
CA LYS A 29 -11.07 14.47 19.05
C LYS A 29 -11.03 13.58 20.30
N GLY A 30 -9.86 13.41 20.92
CA GLY A 30 -9.63 12.47 22.01
C GLY A 30 -8.91 11.19 21.55
N PHE A 31 -8.26 10.51 22.49
CA PHE A 31 -7.46 9.31 22.23
C PHE A 31 -8.33 8.05 22.14
N ASP A 32 -8.55 7.56 20.92
CA ASP A 32 -9.07 6.22 20.67
C ASP A 32 -7.93 5.19 20.65
N LEU A 33 -8.10 4.04 21.33
CA LEU A 33 -7.12 2.94 21.35
C LEU A 33 -6.71 2.49 19.94
N LYS A 34 -7.69 2.35 19.02
CA LYS A 34 -7.44 1.96 17.62
C LYS A 34 -6.63 3.02 16.87
N GLY A 35 -6.96 4.31 17.07
CA GLY A 35 -6.26 5.43 16.43
C GLY A 35 -4.84 5.61 16.96
N SER A 36 -4.64 5.42 18.27
CA SER A 36 -3.34 5.53 18.92
C SER A 36 -2.38 4.44 18.44
N VAL A 37 -2.84 3.19 18.30
CA VAL A 37 -2.02 2.09 17.77
C VAL A 37 -1.60 2.37 16.32
N LEU A 38 -2.54 2.84 15.48
CA LEU A 38 -2.27 3.19 14.09
C LEU A 38 -1.23 4.32 13.96
N MET A 39 -1.33 5.34 14.81
CA MET A 39 -0.38 6.46 14.86
C MET A 39 1.03 6.00 15.21
N VAL A 40 1.19 5.17 16.24
CA VAL A 40 2.50 4.63 16.64
C VAL A 40 3.12 3.80 15.52
N LEU A 41 2.34 2.93 14.86
CA LEU A 41 2.83 2.13 13.74
C LEU A 41 3.30 3.00 12.57
N CYS A 42 2.51 4.01 12.17
CA CYS A 42 2.87 4.92 11.08
C CYS A 42 4.16 5.69 11.37
N LEU A 43 4.34 6.20 12.58
CA LEU A 43 5.56 6.91 12.97
C LEU A 43 6.77 5.97 12.98
N PHE A 44 6.64 4.76 13.53
CA PHE A 44 7.75 3.82 13.60
C PHE A 44 8.20 3.36 12.20
N PHE A 45 7.25 3.05 11.32
CA PHE A 45 7.56 2.72 9.93
C PHE A 45 8.12 3.92 9.15
N GLY A 46 7.56 5.11 9.32
CA GLY A 46 8.03 6.33 8.64
C GLY A 46 9.49 6.66 8.98
N ILE A 47 9.81 6.65 10.28
CA ILE A 47 11.17 6.90 10.77
C ILE A 47 12.12 5.77 10.34
N GLY A 48 11.70 4.50 10.42
CA GLY A 48 12.51 3.36 10.01
C GLY A 48 12.89 3.41 8.52
N VAL A 49 11.95 3.76 7.64
CA VAL A 49 12.20 3.93 6.21
C VAL A 49 13.09 5.14 5.92
N MET A 50 12.95 6.24 6.68
CA MET A 50 13.87 7.39 6.59
C MET A 50 15.31 7.01 6.93
N ILE A 51 15.55 6.31 8.05
CA ILE A 51 16.89 5.87 8.47
C ILE A 51 17.50 4.95 7.39
N ARG A 52 16.71 4.02 6.85
CA ARG A 52 17.15 3.12 5.76
C ARG A 52 17.56 3.89 4.50
N SER A 53 16.87 4.99 4.18
CA SER A 53 17.13 5.82 3.00
C SER A 53 18.43 6.64 3.08
N PHE A 54 18.95 6.85 4.29
CA PHE A 54 20.24 7.51 4.52
C PHE A 54 21.44 6.56 4.44
N SER A 55 21.24 5.24 4.50
CA SER A 55 22.35 4.27 4.41
C SER A 55 22.82 4.10 2.96
N ALA A 56 24.08 4.50 2.71
CA ALA A 56 24.73 4.40 1.40
C ALA A 56 24.98 2.94 0.96
N GLU A 57 25.12 2.03 1.93
CA GLU A 57 25.46 0.61 1.71
C GLU A 57 24.27 -0.15 1.13
N MET A 58 23.10 -0.03 1.75
CA MET A 58 21.84 -0.61 1.24
C MET A 58 21.45 -0.03 -0.13
N SER A 59 21.70 1.26 -0.38
CA SER A 59 21.37 1.86 -1.68
C SER A 59 22.30 1.41 -2.82
N ARG A 60 23.51 0.89 -2.51
CA ARG A 60 24.43 0.33 -3.50
C ARG A 60 24.09 -1.13 -3.81
N GLU A 61 23.68 -1.91 -2.81
CA GLU A 61 23.13 -3.25 -2.99
C GLU A 61 21.80 -3.25 -3.77
N ASP A 62 20.91 -2.30 -3.48
CA ASP A 62 19.66 -2.11 -4.24
C ASP A 62 19.95 -1.84 -5.73
N LYS A 63 20.94 -0.98 -6.05
CA LYS A 63 21.31 -0.67 -7.44
C LYS A 63 21.94 -1.84 -8.21
N ILE A 64 22.69 -2.71 -7.52
CA ILE A 64 23.30 -3.89 -8.14
C ILE A 64 22.24 -4.98 -8.35
N SER A 65 21.37 -5.17 -7.36
CA SER A 65 20.27 -6.15 -7.44
C SER A 65 19.20 -5.78 -8.46
N GLU A 66 18.94 -4.50 -8.71
CA GLU A 66 17.95 -4.04 -9.70
C GLU A 66 18.39 -4.31 -11.16
N ARG A 67 19.69 -4.52 -11.39
CA ARG A 67 20.28 -4.78 -12.72
C ARG A 67 20.38 -6.27 -13.07
N ASP A 68 20.17 -7.16 -12.10
CA ASP A 68 20.18 -8.59 -12.33
C ASP A 68 18.86 -9.01 -12.99
N GLU A 69 18.94 -9.58 -14.19
CA GLU A 69 17.79 -10.06 -14.98
C GLU A 69 16.91 -11.01 -14.17
N ARG A 70 17.52 -11.86 -13.33
CA ARG A 70 16.79 -12.78 -12.46
C ARG A 70 15.93 -12.02 -11.46
N ASN A 71 16.47 -10.94 -10.90
CA ASN A 71 15.77 -10.14 -9.91
C ASN A 71 14.65 -9.30 -10.55
N ILE A 72 14.86 -8.82 -11.78
CA ILE A 72 13.81 -8.16 -12.59
C ILE A 72 12.64 -9.12 -12.83
N LEU A 73 12.93 -10.37 -13.23
CA LEU A 73 11.90 -11.39 -13.44
C LEU A 73 11.14 -11.71 -12.15
N ILE A 74 11.86 -11.89 -11.03
CA ILE A 74 11.26 -12.11 -9.71
C ILE A 74 10.38 -10.91 -9.30
N GLN A 75 10.83 -9.69 -9.56
CA GLN A 75 10.08 -8.48 -9.24
C GLN A 75 8.79 -8.40 -10.07
N MET A 76 8.84 -8.67 -11.38
CA MET A 76 7.65 -8.68 -12.21
C MET A 76 6.65 -9.78 -11.79
N LYS A 77 7.15 -10.99 -11.51
CA LYS A 77 6.31 -12.12 -11.03
C LYS A 77 5.70 -11.83 -9.66
N SER A 78 6.46 -11.26 -8.73
CA SER A 78 5.97 -10.90 -7.40
C SER A 78 4.94 -9.77 -7.46
N ARG A 79 5.13 -8.75 -8.30
CA ARG A 79 4.13 -7.69 -8.51
C ARG A 79 2.83 -8.22 -9.10
N GLY A 80 2.89 -9.09 -10.12
CA GLY A 80 1.69 -9.73 -10.67
C GLY A 80 0.99 -10.66 -9.67
N MET A 81 1.76 -11.39 -8.85
CA MET A 81 1.20 -12.20 -7.77
C MET A 81 0.55 -11.33 -6.67
N ALA A 82 1.18 -10.22 -6.30
CA ALA A 82 0.65 -9.28 -5.32
C ALA A 82 -0.66 -8.64 -5.79
N LEU A 83 -0.77 -8.29 -7.09
CA LEU A 83 -2.00 -7.77 -7.66
C LEU A 83 -3.16 -8.79 -7.53
N ARG A 84 -2.94 -10.02 -7.98
CA ARG A 84 -3.95 -11.10 -7.86
C ARG A 84 -4.32 -11.41 -6.42
N LEU A 85 -3.35 -11.39 -5.51
CA LEU A 85 -3.62 -11.54 -4.08
C LEU A 85 -4.47 -10.38 -3.55
N SER A 86 -4.15 -9.14 -3.95
CA SER A 86 -4.91 -7.95 -3.54
C SER A 86 -6.34 -7.94 -4.09
N GLU A 87 -6.56 -8.42 -5.31
CA GLU A 87 -7.89 -8.62 -5.88
C GLU A 87 -8.67 -9.66 -5.09
N GLY A 88 -8.05 -10.79 -4.75
CA GLY A 88 -8.67 -11.82 -3.90
C GLY A 88 -9.06 -11.29 -2.53
N VAL A 89 -8.20 -10.52 -1.88
CA VAL A 89 -8.51 -9.87 -0.59
C VAL A 89 -9.65 -8.87 -0.76
N CYS A 90 -9.63 -8.03 -1.80
CA CYS A 90 -10.67 -7.06 -2.08
C CYS A 90 -12.03 -7.74 -2.32
N PHE A 91 -12.03 -8.88 -3.02
CA PHE A 91 -13.22 -9.70 -3.27
C PHE A 91 -13.80 -10.27 -1.98
N VAL A 92 -12.95 -10.81 -1.10
CA VAL A 92 -13.38 -11.29 0.22
C VAL A 92 -13.95 -10.15 1.06
N CYS A 93 -13.29 -8.99 1.10
CA CYS A 93 -13.81 -7.80 1.79
C CYS A 93 -15.18 -7.38 1.25
N LEU A 94 -15.37 -7.40 -0.07
CA LEU A 94 -16.65 -7.09 -0.69
C LEU A 94 -17.76 -8.04 -0.21
N ILE A 95 -17.50 -9.35 -0.23
CA ILE A 95 -18.47 -10.36 0.28
C ILE A 95 -18.80 -10.11 1.75
N VAL A 96 -17.79 -9.84 2.58
CA VAL A 96 -17.99 -9.56 4.01
C VAL A 96 -18.85 -8.32 4.20
N CYS A 97 -18.61 -7.24 3.44
CA CYS A 97 -19.43 -6.03 3.52
C CYS A 97 -20.87 -6.26 3.05
N MET A 98 -21.09 -7.10 2.03
CA MET A 98 -22.43 -7.45 1.54
C MET A 98 -23.22 -8.30 2.54
N LEU A 99 -22.58 -9.30 3.16
CA LEU A 99 -23.22 -10.18 4.13
C LEU A 99 -23.35 -9.53 5.52
N GLY A 100 -22.41 -8.65 5.86
CA GLY A 100 -22.33 -7.95 7.15
C GLY A 100 -23.23 -6.72 7.25
N HIS A 101 -24.12 -6.49 6.27
CA HIS A 101 -25.01 -5.31 6.23
C HIS A 101 -25.83 -5.13 7.52
N SER A 102 -26.25 -6.23 8.15
CA SER A 102 -27.00 -6.21 9.42
C SER A 102 -26.17 -5.79 10.64
N VAL A 103 -24.85 -5.97 10.62
CA VAL A 103 -23.95 -5.68 11.76
C VAL A 103 -23.31 -4.30 11.62
N ILE A 104 -22.97 -3.92 10.40
CA ILE A 104 -22.24 -2.68 10.07
C ILE A 104 -23.19 -1.47 9.96
N GLY A 105 -24.45 -1.73 9.62
CA GLY A 105 -25.48 -0.71 9.38
C GLY A 105 -25.43 -0.15 7.96
N GLU A 106 -26.61 0.16 7.41
CA GLU A 106 -26.77 0.46 5.98
C GLU A 106 -25.96 1.68 5.53
N VAL A 107 -25.88 2.69 6.40
CA VAL A 107 -25.19 3.97 6.13
C VAL A 107 -23.70 3.75 5.83
N LEU A 108 -23.08 2.73 6.43
CA LEU A 108 -21.65 2.44 6.29
C LEU A 108 -21.39 1.25 5.36
N ALA A 109 -22.28 0.26 5.32
CA ALA A 109 -22.14 -0.93 4.49
C ALA A 109 -22.23 -0.61 2.99
N VAL A 110 -23.22 0.19 2.57
CA VAL A 110 -23.46 0.55 1.16
C VAL A 110 -22.28 1.31 0.51
N PRO A 111 -21.71 2.38 1.11
CA PRO A 111 -20.56 3.05 0.50
C PRO A 111 -19.31 2.17 0.49
N MET A 112 -19.12 1.29 1.49
CA MET A 112 -17.97 0.37 1.51
C MET A 112 -18.07 -0.69 0.41
N THR A 113 -19.24 -1.30 0.21
CA THR A 113 -19.43 -2.29 -0.86
C THR A 113 -19.21 -1.66 -2.24
N LEU A 114 -19.70 -0.43 -2.45
CA LEU A 114 -19.42 0.35 -3.65
C LEU A 114 -17.92 0.62 -3.83
N ALA A 115 -17.23 1.06 -2.78
CA ALA A 115 -15.80 1.37 -2.85
C ALA A 115 -14.96 0.13 -3.20
N PHE A 116 -15.17 -1.00 -2.53
CA PHE A 116 -14.48 -2.25 -2.84
C PHE A 116 -14.85 -2.78 -4.23
N GLY A 117 -16.12 -2.66 -4.63
CA GLY A 117 -16.57 -3.04 -5.97
C GLY A 117 -15.86 -2.25 -7.08
N ILE A 118 -15.81 -0.92 -6.96
CA ILE A 118 -15.11 -0.07 -7.92
C ILE A 118 -13.62 -0.39 -7.94
N MET A 119 -12.97 -0.56 -6.78
CA MET A 119 -11.55 -0.92 -6.73
C MET A 119 -11.27 -2.25 -7.43
N LEU A 120 -12.09 -3.27 -7.20
CA LEU A 120 -11.93 -4.58 -7.84
C LEU A 120 -12.07 -4.49 -9.36
N VAL A 121 -13.07 -3.75 -9.84
CA VAL A 121 -13.25 -3.51 -11.29
C VAL A 121 -12.04 -2.80 -11.89
N VAL A 122 -11.49 -1.78 -11.23
CA VAL A 122 -10.30 -1.07 -11.69
C VAL A 122 -9.08 -1.99 -11.75
N MET A 123 -8.87 -2.82 -10.74
CA MET A 123 -7.77 -3.81 -10.72
C MET A 123 -7.88 -4.79 -11.89
N MET A 124 -9.07 -5.37 -12.09
CA MET A 124 -9.32 -6.29 -13.20
C MET A 124 -9.13 -5.64 -14.57
N LEU A 125 -9.58 -4.38 -14.73
CA LEU A 125 -9.37 -3.64 -15.98
C LEU A 125 -7.89 -3.36 -16.24
N LEU A 126 -7.12 -3.03 -15.20
CA LEU A 126 -5.67 -2.86 -15.32
C LEU A 126 -4.98 -4.16 -15.71
N GLU A 127 -5.35 -5.29 -15.09
CA GLU A 127 -4.82 -6.60 -15.46
C GLU A 127 -5.13 -6.93 -16.93
N LEU A 128 -6.37 -6.69 -17.38
CA LEU A 128 -6.79 -6.89 -18.77
C LEU A 128 -6.00 -6.01 -19.75
N ILE A 129 -5.86 -4.71 -19.47
CA ILE A 129 -5.13 -3.77 -20.33
C ILE A 129 -3.66 -4.19 -20.43
N LEU A 130 -3.04 -4.55 -19.30
CA LEU A 130 -1.66 -5.02 -19.27
C LEU A 130 -1.49 -6.34 -20.03
N ALA A 131 -2.41 -7.29 -19.86
CA ALA A 131 -2.41 -8.54 -20.60
C ALA A 131 -2.44 -8.28 -22.12
N ILE A 132 -3.37 -7.45 -22.61
CA ILE A 132 -3.47 -7.10 -24.03
C ILE A 132 -2.22 -6.38 -24.53
N TYR A 133 -1.66 -5.45 -23.74
CA TYR A 133 -0.47 -4.69 -24.12
C TYR A 133 0.76 -5.59 -24.30
N TYR A 134 0.99 -6.50 -23.36
CA TYR A 134 2.14 -7.41 -23.42
C TYR A 134 1.96 -8.51 -24.46
N ASP A 135 0.75 -9.04 -24.63
CA ASP A 135 0.46 -10.07 -25.65
C ASP A 135 0.67 -9.55 -27.07
N ARG A 136 0.35 -8.27 -27.34
CA ARG A 136 0.63 -7.62 -28.63
C ARG A 136 2.11 -7.35 -28.92
N LYS A 137 2.98 -7.46 -27.91
CA LYS A 137 4.40 -7.11 -27.99
C LYS A 137 5.30 -8.34 -28.13
N ILE A 138 4.73 -9.54 -27.93
CA ILE A 138 5.33 -10.85 -28.18
C ILE A 138 5.09 -11.22 -29.65
#